data_AF-A0A932XSW8-F1
#
_entry.id   AF-A0A932XSW8-F1
#
_cell.length_a   1.000
_cell.length_b   1.000
_cell.length_c   1.000
_cell.angle_alpha   90.00
_cell.angle_beta   90.00
_cell.angle_gamma   90.00
#
_symmetry.space_group_name_H-M   'P 1'
#
loop_
_entity.id
_entity.type
_entity.pdbx_description
1 polymer ?
#
loop_
_entity_poly.entity_id
_entity_poly.type
_entity_poly.pdbx_seq_one_letter_code
_entity_poly.pdbx_strand_id
1 'polypeptide(L)'
;MTDPLTGLYNRRVLESHIDTELEKISNMKGARKTDSFHELSILMIDIDNFKKVNDTYGHQFGDDVLKNIAFRLKTIPAKMILQPVLAGRNFALFSLILPKKKPARLLRKFAQAFRLENSIT
;
A
#
# COMPACT_ATOMS: atom_id res chain seq x y z
N MET A 1 -13.80 0.44 -7.14
CA MET A 1 -13.25 0.75 -8.48
C MET A 1 -11.74 0.56 -8.44
N THR A 2 -11.15 -0.17 -9.39
CA THR A 2 -9.71 -0.51 -9.44
C THR A 2 -8.96 0.32 -10.48
N ASP A 3 -7.65 0.38 -10.36
CA ASP A 3 -6.72 0.86 -11.38
C ASP A 3 -6.56 -0.20 -12.49
N PRO A 4 -6.71 0.15 -13.77
CA PRO A 4 -6.69 -0.83 -14.87
C PRO A 4 -5.31 -1.42 -15.16
N LEU A 5 -4.22 -0.71 -14.85
CA LEU A 5 -2.86 -1.18 -15.13
C LEU A 5 -2.42 -2.26 -14.13
N THR A 6 -2.68 -2.01 -12.86
CA THR A 6 -2.20 -2.82 -11.73
C THR A 6 -3.26 -3.74 -11.15
N GLY A 7 -4.54 -3.44 -11.42
CA GLY A 7 -5.69 -4.07 -10.79
C GLY A 7 -5.74 -3.83 -9.28
N LEU A 8 -5.02 -2.85 -8.75
CA LEU A 8 -5.10 -2.42 -7.35
C LEU A 8 -6.31 -1.52 -7.15
N TYR A 9 -6.68 -1.26 -5.91
CA TYR A 9 -7.69 -0.24 -5.66
C TYR A 9 -7.18 1.13 -6.08
N ASN A 10 -8.10 1.99 -6.53
CA ASN A 10 -7.76 3.37 -6.80
C ASN A 10 -7.93 4.23 -5.53
N ARG A 11 -7.42 5.45 -5.58
CA ARG A 11 -7.46 6.40 -4.47
C ARG A 11 -8.86 6.61 -3.88
N ARG A 12 -9.93 6.60 -4.70
CA ARG A 12 -11.30 6.81 -4.21
C ARG A 12 -11.76 5.69 -3.27
N VAL A 13 -11.32 4.46 -3.52
CA VAL A 13 -11.65 3.33 -2.63
C VAL A 13 -10.92 3.46 -1.29
N LEU A 14 -9.69 3.96 -1.31
CA LEU A 14 -8.96 4.25 -0.07
C LEU A 14 -9.70 5.28 0.78
N GLU A 15 -10.08 6.40 0.16
CA GLU A 15 -10.78 7.51 0.83
C GLU A 15 -12.09 7.02 1.45
N SER A 16 -12.94 6.34 0.66
CA SER A 16 -14.21 5.78 1.16
C SER A 16 -14.01 4.77 2.30
N HIS A 17 -12.95 3.98 2.27
CA HIS A 17 -12.67 3.03 3.35
C HIS A 17 -12.17 3.73 4.60
N ILE A 18 -11.31 4.75 4.47
CA ILE A 18 -10.87 5.59 5.60
C ILE A 18 -12.09 6.22 6.26
N ASP A 19 -13.01 6.81 5.48
CA ASP A 19 -14.22 7.43 6.01
C ASP A 19 -15.07 6.41 6.78
N THR A 20 -15.27 5.22 6.21
CA THR A 20 -16.00 4.12 6.86
C THR A 20 -15.34 3.69 8.19
N GLU A 21 -14.01 3.58 8.24
CA GLU A 21 -13.30 3.20 9.46
C GLU A 21 -13.33 4.32 10.51
N LEU A 22 -13.23 5.60 10.09
CA LEU A 22 -13.37 6.75 10.97
C LEU A 22 -14.79 6.86 11.55
N GLU A 23 -15.82 6.56 10.77
CA GLU A 23 -17.20 6.48 11.25
C GLU A 23 -17.38 5.37 12.30
N LYS A 24 -16.82 4.17 12.06
CA LYS A 24 -16.85 3.10 13.05
C LYS A 24 -16.18 3.52 14.36
N ILE A 25 -15.02 4.16 14.28
CA ILE A 25 -14.29 4.65 15.46
C ILE A 25 -15.10 5.74 16.17
N SER A 26 -15.72 6.67 15.44
CA SER A 26 -16.47 7.78 16.02
C SER A 26 -17.80 7.36 16.66
N ASN A 27 -18.43 6.30 16.15
CA ASN A 27 -19.66 5.71 16.68
C ASN A 27 -19.43 4.79 17.90
N MET A 28 -18.19 4.41 18.21
CA MET A 28 -17.83 3.61 19.38
C MET A 28 -17.74 4.41 20.70
N LYS A 29 -18.25 5.65 20.74
CA LYS A 29 -18.29 6.51 21.94
C LYS A 29 -19.08 5.82 23.08
N GLY A 30 -18.36 5.15 23.98
CA GLY A 30 -18.92 4.43 25.14
C GLY A 30 -18.18 3.13 25.48
N ALA A 31 -17.46 2.54 24.52
CA ALA A 31 -16.59 1.40 24.80
C ALA A 31 -15.37 1.87 25.61
N ARG A 32 -15.08 1.19 26.73
CA ARG A 32 -13.98 1.54 27.63
C ARG A 32 -12.67 1.62 26.83
N LYS A 33 -11.82 2.62 27.13
CA LYS A 33 -10.45 2.84 26.62
C LYS A 33 -9.54 1.59 26.59
N THR A 34 -9.97 0.50 27.22
CA THR A 34 -9.28 -0.78 27.41
C THR A 34 -9.53 -1.79 26.30
N ASP A 35 -10.58 -1.64 25.50
CA ASP A 35 -10.90 -2.59 24.42
C ASP A 35 -10.24 -2.15 23.12
N SER A 36 -8.96 -2.49 22.94
CA SER A 36 -8.29 -2.63 21.64
C SER A 36 -8.70 -1.60 20.57
N PHE A 37 -8.68 -0.31 20.91
CA PHE A 37 -9.07 0.75 19.97
C PHE A 37 -8.36 0.56 18.63
N HIS A 38 -9.16 0.53 17.57
CA HIS A 38 -8.77 0.27 16.19
C HIS A 38 -7.88 1.41 15.68
N GLU A 39 -6.57 1.31 15.92
CA GLU A 39 -5.60 2.26 15.37
C GLU A 39 -5.41 2.00 13.88
N LEU A 40 -5.77 3.00 13.06
CA LEU A 40 -5.49 3.00 11.64
C LEU A 40 -4.07 3.51 11.41
N SER A 41 -3.24 2.74 10.71
CA SER A 41 -1.99 3.26 10.14
C SER A 41 -2.06 3.23 8.63
N ILE A 42 -1.60 4.30 8.00
CA ILE A 42 -1.43 4.41 6.55
C ILE A 42 0.07 4.36 6.25
N LEU A 43 0.50 3.40 5.45
CA LEU A 43 1.86 3.39 4.89
C LEU A 43 1.82 3.94 3.48
N MET A 44 2.67 4.92 3.18
CA MET A 44 2.90 5.47 1.85
C MET A 44 4.27 5.00 1.36
N ILE A 45 4.30 4.22 0.30
CA ILE A 45 5.54 3.69 -0.33
C ILE A 45 5.73 4.40 -1.66
N ASP A 46 6.93 4.89 -1.96
CA ASP A 46 7.31 5.39 -3.29
C ASP A 46 8.36 4.47 -3.93
N ILE A 47 8.39 4.39 -5.26
CA ILE A 47 9.45 3.66 -5.98
C ILE A 47 10.58 4.64 -6.28
N ASP A 48 11.72 4.42 -5.63
CA ASP A 48 12.92 5.22 -5.85
C ASP A 48 13.34 5.22 -7.33
N ASN A 49 13.61 6.41 -7.86
CA ASN A 49 14.09 6.61 -9.23
C ASN A 49 13.18 6.05 -10.34
N PHE A 50 11.87 5.89 -10.11
CA PHE A 50 10.96 5.35 -11.13
C PHE A 50 10.97 6.16 -12.44
N LYS A 51 11.11 7.49 -12.36
CA LYS A 51 11.29 8.33 -13.56
C LYS A 51 12.52 7.92 -14.37
N LYS A 52 13.65 7.65 -13.70
CA LYS A 52 14.88 7.20 -14.37
C LYS A 52 14.68 5.86 -15.07
N VAL A 53 13.91 4.95 -14.46
CA VAL A 53 13.53 3.67 -15.10
C VAL A 53 12.74 3.92 -16.37
N ASN A 54 11.71 4.79 -16.32
CA ASN A 54 10.93 5.17 -17.51
C ASN A 54 11.79 5.83 -18.59
N ASP A 55 12.67 6.76 -18.20
CA ASP A 55 13.54 7.47 -19.13
C ASP A 55 14.57 6.53 -19.79
N THR A 56 15.00 5.47 -19.09
CA THR A 56 16.04 4.53 -19.57
C THR A 56 15.46 3.39 -20.40
N TYR A 57 14.32 2.82 -19.97
CA TYR A 57 13.76 1.59 -20.53
C TYR A 57 12.39 1.79 -21.20
N GLY A 58 11.87 3.02 -21.19
CA GLY A 58 10.57 3.37 -21.74
C GLY A 58 9.40 3.09 -20.78
N HIS A 59 8.27 3.75 -21.05
CA HIS A 59 7.07 3.65 -20.22
C HIS A 59 6.48 2.23 -20.16
N GLN A 60 6.59 1.45 -21.24
CA GLN A 60 6.10 0.07 -21.26
C GLN A 60 6.81 -0.80 -20.22
N PHE A 61 8.12 -0.61 -20.06
CA PHE A 61 8.90 -1.30 -19.04
C PHE A 61 8.52 -0.83 -17.63
N GLY A 62 8.30 0.48 -17.45
CA GLY A 62 7.78 1.03 -16.20
C GLY A 62 6.43 0.42 -15.80
N ASP A 63 5.52 0.26 -16.76
CA ASP A 63 4.22 -0.40 -16.58
C ASP A 63 4.39 -1.84 -16.09
N ASP A 64 5.35 -2.59 -16.63
CA ASP A 64 5.62 -3.97 -16.20
C ASP A 64 6.23 -4.03 -14.80
N VAL A 65 7.08 -3.07 -14.43
CA VAL A 65 7.56 -2.89 -13.05
C VAL A 65 6.39 -2.64 -12.10
N LEU A 66 5.47 -1.73 -12.45
CA LEU A 66 4.27 -1.45 -11.64
C LEU A 66 3.37 -2.68 -11.48
N LYS A 67 3.15 -3.45 -12.56
CA LYS A 67 2.39 -4.72 -12.50
C LYS A 67 3.05 -5.73 -11.57
N ASN A 68 4.37 -5.89 -11.63
CA ASN A 68 5.09 -6.83 -10.77
C ASN A 68 4.97 -6.46 -9.29
N ILE A 69 5.13 -5.17 -8.98
CA ILE A 69 4.97 -4.68 -7.60
C ILE A 69 3.54 -4.87 -7.13
N ALA A 70 2.55 -4.51 -7.95
CA ALA A 70 1.14 -4.73 -7.64
C ALA A 70 0.81 -6.20 -7.38
N PHE A 71 1.37 -7.11 -8.19
CA PHE A 71 1.24 -8.55 -7.97
C PHE A 71 1.81 -8.94 -6.60
N ARG A 72 3.05 -8.55 -6.28
CA ARG A 72 3.67 -8.83 -4.97
C ARG A 72 2.82 -8.29 -3.82
N LEU A 73 2.28 -7.08 -3.93
CA LEU A 73 1.42 -6.49 -2.91
C LEU A 73 0.14 -7.30 -2.67
N LYS A 74 -0.48 -7.83 -3.73
CA LYS A 74 -1.67 -8.68 -3.64
C LYS A 74 -1.39 -10.02 -2.95
N THR A 75 -0.16 -10.52 -2.98
CA THR A 75 0.21 -11.77 -2.28
C THR A 75 0.33 -11.62 -0.77
N ILE A 76 0.40 -10.40 -0.26
CA ILE A 76 0.56 -10.18 1.17
C ILE A 76 -0.78 -10.45 1.88
N PRO A 77 -0.79 -11.24 2.98
CA PRO A 77 -2.05 -11.62 3.64
C PRO A 77 -2.89 -10.42 4.09
N ALA A 78 -4.21 -10.51 3.90
CA ALA A 78 -5.17 -9.46 4.28
C ALA A 78 -5.11 -9.06 5.78
N LYS A 79 -4.68 -9.99 6.65
CA LYS A 79 -4.44 -9.73 8.08
C LYS A 79 -3.27 -8.76 8.35
N MET A 80 -2.41 -8.54 7.35
CA MET A 80 -1.25 -7.68 7.41
C MET A 80 -1.47 -6.37 6.67
N ILE A 81 -2.24 -6.37 5.58
CA ILE A 81 -2.59 -5.20 4.79
C ILE A 81 -4.04 -5.35 4.42
N LEU A 82 -4.85 -4.36 4.76
CA LEU A 82 -6.24 -4.38 4.37
C LEU A 82 -6.38 -4.17 2.86
N GLN A 83 -5.76 -3.12 2.29
CA GLN A 83 -5.94 -2.77 0.88
C GLN A 83 -4.73 -2.02 0.28
N PRO A 84 -4.03 -2.59 -0.71
CA PRO A 84 -3.05 -1.87 -1.52
C PRO A 84 -3.73 -1.00 -2.59
N VAL A 85 -3.31 0.26 -2.68
CA VAL A 85 -3.92 1.28 -3.55
C VAL A 85 -2.84 1.96 -4.39
N LEU A 86 -3.07 2.16 -5.69
CA LEU A 86 -2.21 3.02 -6.50
C LEU A 86 -2.70 4.47 -6.42
N ALA A 87 -1.86 5.36 -5.90
CA ALA A 87 -2.19 6.78 -5.71
C ALA A 87 -1.47 7.73 -6.69
N GLY A 88 -0.76 7.22 -7.70
CA GLY A 88 -0.15 8.02 -8.76
C GLY A 88 0.38 7.19 -9.93
N ARG A 89 0.50 7.83 -11.12
CA ARG A 89 1.11 7.24 -12.33
C ARG A 89 2.61 7.52 -12.46
N ASN A 90 3.07 8.67 -11.95
CA ASN A 90 4.48 9.11 -12.01
C ASN A 90 5.25 8.85 -10.71
N PHE A 91 4.52 8.60 -9.62
CA PHE A 91 5.02 8.24 -8.31
C PHE A 91 4.17 7.05 -7.87
N ALA A 92 4.81 5.91 -7.69
CA ALA A 92 4.14 4.65 -7.43
C ALA A 92 3.80 4.59 -5.95
N LEU A 93 2.78 5.35 -5.59
CA LEU A 93 2.37 5.53 -4.22
C LEU A 93 1.44 4.38 -3.82
N PHE A 94 1.92 3.51 -2.93
CA PHE A 94 1.08 2.46 -2.34
C PHE A 94 0.59 2.87 -0.96
N SER A 95 -0.73 2.85 -0.76
CA SER A 95 -1.34 2.98 0.56
C SER A 95 -1.67 1.60 1.13
N LEU A 96 -1.41 1.39 2.42
CA LEU A 96 -1.78 0.18 3.16
C LEU A 96 -2.49 0.58 4.44
N ILE A 97 -3.65 0.00 4.69
CA ILE A 97 -4.35 0.17 5.96
C ILE A 97 -3.99 -1.00 6.87
N LEU A 98 -3.54 -0.70 8.10
CA LEU A 98 -3.05 -1.69 9.05
C LEU A 98 -3.93 -1.76 10.31
N PRO A 99 -4.25 -2.97 10.83
CA PRO A 99 -5.10 -3.11 12.01
C PRO A 99 -4.41 -2.97 13.37
N LYS A 100 -3.07 -2.78 13.46
CA LYS A 100 -2.32 -2.77 14.77
C LYS A 100 -1.02 -1.92 14.78
N LYS A 101 -0.65 -1.51 16.01
CA LYS A 101 0.56 -0.80 16.55
C LYS A 101 1.98 -1.06 16.00
N LYS A 102 2.21 -1.74 14.89
CA LYS A 102 3.59 -2.03 14.43
C LYS A 102 3.84 -1.70 12.95
N PRO A 103 3.62 -0.45 12.52
CA PRO A 103 3.97 -0.03 11.16
C PRO A 103 5.44 -0.32 10.85
N ALA A 104 6.35 -0.11 11.81
CA ALA A 104 7.78 -0.38 11.65
C ALA A 104 8.12 -1.86 11.35
N ARG A 105 7.44 -2.82 12.00
CA ARG A 105 7.68 -4.26 11.74
C ARG A 105 7.21 -4.63 10.33
N LEU A 106 6.10 -4.04 9.90
CA LEU A 106 5.57 -4.26 8.58
C LEU A 106 6.46 -3.63 7.52
N LEU A 107 6.87 -2.36 7.70
CA LEU A 107 7.86 -1.66 6.89
C LEU A 107 9.13 -2.49 6.70
N ARG A 108 9.64 -3.15 7.75
CA ARG A 108 10.79 -4.05 7.64
C ARG A 108 10.50 -5.28 6.77
N LYS A 109 9.35 -5.94 6.94
CA LYS A 109 8.95 -7.08 6.10
C LYS A 109 8.72 -6.68 4.65
N PHE A 110 8.15 -5.51 4.43
CA PHE A 110 7.98 -4.88 3.13
C PHE A 110 9.33 -4.60 2.47
N ALA A 111 10.20 -3.87 3.16
CA ALA A 111 11.54 -3.59 2.66
C ALA A 111 12.31 -4.88 2.35
N GLN A 112 12.11 -5.97 3.11
CA GLN A 112 12.69 -7.28 2.77
C GLN A 112 12.07 -7.93 1.54
N ALA A 113 10.74 -7.89 1.38
CA ALA A 113 10.04 -8.46 0.22
C ALA A 113 10.28 -7.70 -1.09
N PHE A 114 10.65 -6.41 -0.98
CA PHE A 114 10.89 -5.51 -2.11
C PHE A 114 12.36 -5.11 -2.31
N ARG A 115 13.25 -5.41 -1.37
CA ARG A 115 14.69 -5.46 -1.65
C ARG A 115 14.89 -6.55 -2.69
N LEU A 116 15.04 -6.15 -3.95
CA LEU A 116 15.75 -6.95 -4.94
C LEU A 116 17.12 -7.20 -4.32
N GLU A 117 17.41 -8.44 -3.94
CA GLU A 117 18.80 -8.84 -3.75
C GLU A 117 19.53 -8.43 -5.02
N ASN A 118 20.59 -7.63 -4.85
CA ASN A 118 21.53 -7.30 -5.91
C ASN A 118 22.20 -8.60 -6.36
N SER A 119 21.50 -9.36 -7.21
CA SER A 119 22.03 -10.50 -7.94
C SER A 119 21.92 -10.21 -9.42
N ILE A 120 22.55 -9.10 -9.81
CA ILE A 120 23.12 -8.95 -11.14
C ILE A 120 24.59 -8.61 -10.88
N THR A 121 25.39 -9.66 -10.74
CA THR A 121 26.83 -9.66 -11.03
C THR A 121 27.06 -10.83 -11.95
#